data_AF-A0A856MDM6-F1
#
_entry.id   AF-A0A856MDM6-F1
#
_cell.length_a   1.000
_cell.length_b   1.000
_cell.length_c   1.000
_cell.angle_alpha   90.00
_cell.angle_beta   90.00
_cell.angle_gamma   90.00
#
_symmetry.space_group_name_H-M   'P 1'
#
loop_
_entity.id
_entity.type
_entity.pdbx_description
1 polymer ?
#
loop_
_entity_poly.entity_id
_entity_poly.type
_entity_poly.pdbx_seq_one_letter_code
_entity_poly.pdbx_strand_id
1 'polypeptide(L)'
;MSLQISLAIKFLCRFLLCISGCAVFLTFDSLFSSSSSFAAEKFVIRYGFFEQSLPVEDLRTYAETQQVSSELKSFLNYLDPKQQQMLQQALQVKMSLDIVAVDKLLDTQLGKRLLAVVSKGIARRDQAGIQALRAAVILGTNSKEGLGIISFLEAYPSDKLVVDVPAALEIMKKSNFSSNSPNVPPKDNLSSTPIWQIETQYQILASQGKQFSGCLFGDSVSAELGNSLGEGTFNFALNGLSAISLVEQLKLLAPANVKCQKTIIAIGGNDAWYGLSNELFTEKLKEAISLVRAMGTKEIFLIPAFYSTVAASIDPSVSAPLAKVEEINTVMNQVATTENVPVESSGVQPLYENNVLKDNLTSDGDHLNAEGIKIYRKALLDILGTGSPKKN
;
A
#
# COMPACT_ATOMS: atom_id res chain seq x y z
N MET A 1 -8.18 -87.30 -10.82
CA MET A 1 -7.22 -86.36 -10.20
C MET A 1 -6.67 -85.36 -11.24
N SER A 2 -7.52 -84.79 -12.10
CA SER A 2 -7.10 -83.93 -13.22
C SER A 2 -7.93 -82.64 -13.34
N LEU A 3 -9.00 -82.49 -12.55
CA LEU A 3 -9.87 -81.30 -12.59
C LEU A 3 -9.50 -80.23 -11.54
N GLN A 4 -8.77 -80.58 -10.47
CA GLN A 4 -8.32 -79.62 -9.45
C GLN A 4 -6.99 -78.91 -9.81
N ILE A 5 -6.19 -79.46 -10.73
CA ILE A 5 -4.93 -78.85 -11.18
C ILE A 5 -5.19 -77.72 -12.21
N SER A 6 -6.26 -77.83 -13.01
CA SER A 6 -6.63 -76.82 -14.02
C SER A 6 -7.15 -75.51 -13.41
N LEU A 7 -7.79 -75.58 -12.24
CA LEU A 7 -8.34 -74.40 -11.56
C LEU A 7 -7.24 -73.59 -10.82
N ALA A 8 -6.26 -74.29 -10.23
CA ALA A 8 -5.12 -73.69 -9.54
C ALA A 8 -4.17 -72.97 -10.53
N ILE A 9 -3.92 -73.56 -11.70
CA ILE A 9 -3.07 -72.95 -12.75
C ILE A 9 -3.74 -71.70 -13.36
N LYS A 10 -5.06 -71.71 -13.55
CA LYS A 10 -5.82 -70.53 -14.03
C LYS A 10 -5.85 -69.38 -13.03
N PHE A 11 -5.85 -69.67 -11.72
CA PHE A 11 -5.73 -68.66 -10.67
C PHE A 11 -4.31 -68.10 -10.56
N LEU A 12 -3.28 -68.96 -10.67
CA LEU A 12 -1.87 -68.55 -10.62
C LEU A 12 -1.46 -67.68 -11.82
N CYS A 13 -1.92 -68.02 -13.04
CA CYS A 13 -1.68 -67.19 -14.23
C CYS A 13 -2.42 -65.85 -14.19
N ARG A 14 -3.61 -65.77 -13.57
CA ARG A 14 -4.33 -64.50 -13.36
C ARG A 14 -3.68 -63.65 -12.27
N PHE A 15 -3.12 -64.27 -11.23
CA PHE A 15 -2.38 -63.56 -10.18
C PHE A 15 -1.04 -63.01 -10.70
N LEU A 16 -0.32 -63.76 -11.54
CA LEU A 16 0.91 -63.30 -12.19
C LEU A 16 0.68 -62.22 -13.27
N LEU A 17 -0.46 -62.26 -13.98
CA LEU A 17 -0.87 -61.18 -14.90
C LEU A 17 -1.32 -59.90 -14.17
N CYS A 18 -1.83 -59.99 -12.94
CA CYS A 18 -2.11 -58.81 -12.10
C CYS A 18 -0.83 -58.20 -11.49
N ILE A 19 0.20 -59.00 -11.20
CA ILE A 19 1.47 -58.49 -10.65
C ILE A 19 2.32 -57.80 -11.73
N SER A 20 2.16 -58.16 -13.02
CA SER A 20 2.79 -57.44 -14.13
C SER A 20 2.09 -56.12 -14.50
N GLY A 21 0.86 -55.88 -14.03
CA GLY A 21 0.11 -54.64 -14.27
C GLY A 21 0.32 -53.56 -13.19
N CYS A 22 0.77 -53.94 -11.99
CA CYS A 22 0.99 -53.00 -10.88
C CYS A 22 2.44 -52.54 -10.72
N ALA A 23 3.37 -52.97 -11.57
CA ALA A 23 4.75 -52.50 -11.58
C ALA A 23 5.06 -51.42 -12.64
N VAL A 24 4.07 -51.00 -13.44
CA VAL A 24 4.21 -49.89 -14.41
C VAL A 24 3.48 -48.61 -13.94
N PHE A 25 2.68 -48.68 -12.87
CA PHE A 25 2.01 -47.51 -12.31
C PHE A 25 2.75 -46.82 -11.16
N LEU A 26 3.95 -47.29 -10.78
CA LEU A 26 4.80 -46.61 -9.78
C LEU A 26 6.05 -45.94 -10.39
N THR A 27 6.16 -45.87 -11.72
CA THR A 27 7.23 -45.12 -12.41
C THR A 27 6.69 -44.08 -13.38
N PHE A 28 5.40 -43.74 -13.31
CA PHE A 28 4.78 -42.69 -14.12
C PHE A 28 4.40 -41.43 -13.34
N ASP A 29 4.80 -41.30 -12.07
CA ASP A 29 4.69 -40.04 -11.31
C ASP A 29 5.91 -39.11 -11.51
N SER A 30 6.96 -39.58 -12.17
CA SER A 30 8.18 -38.78 -12.36
C SER A 30 8.24 -37.99 -13.67
N LEU A 31 7.17 -38.00 -14.49
CA LEU A 31 7.10 -37.24 -15.75
C LEU A 31 6.06 -36.10 -15.74
N PHE A 32 5.35 -35.90 -14.63
CA PHE A 32 4.44 -34.74 -14.43
C PHE A 32 4.79 -33.90 -13.20
N SER A 33 6.03 -33.98 -12.72
CA SER A 33 6.56 -32.96 -11.80
C SER A 33 7.05 -31.73 -12.56
N SER A 34 6.29 -31.27 -13.57
CA SER A 34 6.13 -29.83 -13.73
C SER A 34 5.16 -29.42 -12.63
N SER A 35 5.67 -29.31 -11.39
CA SER A 35 4.99 -28.54 -10.37
C SER A 35 4.66 -27.23 -11.04
N SER A 36 3.38 -27.03 -11.38
CA SER A 36 2.89 -25.72 -11.76
C SER A 36 3.27 -24.87 -10.55
N SER A 37 4.31 -24.05 -10.68
CA SER A 37 4.74 -23.25 -9.55
C SER A 37 3.51 -22.44 -9.17
N PHE A 38 3.06 -22.59 -7.92
CA PHE A 38 1.94 -21.80 -7.41
C PHE A 38 2.32 -20.30 -7.27
N ALA A 39 3.53 -19.95 -7.71
CA ALA A 39 4.23 -18.70 -7.56
C ALA A 39 4.94 -18.32 -8.86
N ALA A 40 4.99 -17.03 -9.22
CA ALA A 40 5.84 -16.60 -10.32
C ALA A 40 7.32 -16.64 -9.90
N GLU A 41 8.12 -17.35 -10.68
CA GLU A 41 9.58 -17.39 -10.51
C GLU A 41 10.23 -16.27 -11.33
N LYS A 42 9.53 -15.75 -12.34
CA LYS A 42 10.03 -14.74 -13.29
C LYS A 42 9.06 -13.58 -13.47
N PHE A 43 9.56 -12.37 -13.40
CA PHE A 43 8.91 -11.15 -13.87
C PHE A 43 9.45 -10.80 -15.26
N VAL A 44 8.57 -10.67 -16.24
CA VAL A 44 8.96 -10.40 -17.63
C VAL A 44 8.39 -9.07 -18.08
N ILE A 45 9.28 -8.20 -18.56
CA ILE A 45 8.94 -6.92 -19.16
C ILE A 45 8.97 -7.11 -20.67
N ARG A 46 7.82 -6.94 -21.33
CA ARG A 46 7.68 -7.05 -22.78
C ARG A 46 7.49 -5.67 -23.42
N TYR A 47 8.32 -5.36 -24.42
CA TYR A 47 8.18 -4.20 -25.27
C TYR A 47 8.24 -4.61 -26.75
N GLY A 48 7.06 -4.75 -27.37
CA GLY A 48 6.96 -5.28 -28.73
C GLY A 48 7.46 -6.73 -28.80
N PHE A 49 8.50 -6.98 -29.61
CA PHE A 49 9.13 -8.29 -29.75
C PHE A 49 10.24 -8.57 -28.72
N PHE A 50 10.63 -7.57 -27.93
CA PHE A 50 11.67 -7.71 -26.92
C PHE A 50 11.05 -8.13 -25.58
N GLU A 51 11.66 -9.13 -24.94
CA GLU A 51 11.33 -9.57 -23.58
C GLU A 51 12.59 -9.54 -22.72
N GLN A 52 12.51 -8.89 -21.56
CA GLN A 52 13.51 -9.00 -20.51
C GLN A 52 12.92 -9.76 -19.34
N SER A 53 13.56 -10.86 -18.95
CA SER A 53 13.14 -11.69 -17.82
C SER A 53 14.03 -11.39 -16.62
N LEU A 54 13.41 -11.16 -15.46
CA LEU A 54 14.04 -10.94 -14.17
C LEU A 54 13.57 -12.04 -13.20
N PRO A 55 14.47 -12.79 -12.56
CA PRO A 55 14.09 -13.68 -11.46
C PRO A 55 13.44 -12.89 -10.33
N VAL A 56 12.35 -13.42 -9.76
CA VAL A 56 11.70 -12.77 -8.60
C VAL A 56 12.64 -12.77 -7.38
N GLU A 57 13.46 -13.81 -7.25
CA GLU A 57 14.49 -13.90 -6.21
C GLU A 57 15.55 -12.79 -6.30
N ASP A 58 15.91 -12.37 -7.51
CA ASP A 58 16.85 -11.25 -7.71
C ASP A 58 16.22 -9.93 -7.24
N LEU A 59 14.92 -9.74 -7.48
CA LEU A 59 14.17 -8.59 -6.98
C LEU A 59 14.11 -8.58 -5.45
N ARG A 60 13.90 -9.77 -4.83
CA ARG A 60 13.93 -9.94 -3.37
C ARG A 60 15.31 -9.61 -2.79
N THR A 61 16.36 -10.20 -3.36
CA THR A 61 17.75 -9.96 -2.95
C THR A 61 18.09 -8.47 -3.05
N TYR A 62 17.72 -7.82 -4.15
CA TYR A 62 17.94 -6.38 -4.33
C TYR A 62 17.17 -5.54 -3.32
N ALA A 63 15.90 -5.86 -3.06
CA ALA A 63 15.10 -5.17 -2.06
C ALA A 63 15.69 -5.31 -0.66
N GLU A 64 16.17 -6.50 -0.27
CA GLU A 64 16.63 -6.78 1.10
C GLU A 64 18.08 -6.38 1.36
N THR A 65 18.97 -6.50 0.37
CA THR A 65 20.42 -6.42 0.57
C THR A 65 21.13 -5.37 -0.26
N GLN A 66 20.43 -4.68 -1.18
CA GLN A 66 21.03 -3.82 -2.22
C GLN A 66 21.96 -4.56 -3.20
N GLN A 67 22.11 -5.88 -3.11
CA GLN A 67 22.93 -6.64 -4.05
C GLN A 67 22.22 -6.75 -5.41
N VAL A 68 22.98 -6.51 -6.47
CA VAL A 68 22.48 -6.49 -7.85
C VAL A 68 23.04 -7.70 -8.60
N SER A 69 22.16 -8.59 -9.06
CA SER A 69 22.52 -9.72 -9.93
C SER A 69 22.94 -9.24 -11.33
N SER A 70 23.57 -10.11 -12.12
CA SER A 70 23.90 -9.81 -13.52
C SER A 70 22.67 -9.46 -14.36
N GLU A 71 21.58 -10.18 -14.15
CA GLU A 71 20.31 -10.08 -14.84
C GLU A 71 19.61 -8.76 -14.49
N LEU A 72 19.57 -8.43 -13.20
CA LEU A 72 19.00 -7.18 -12.72
C LEU A 72 19.86 -5.98 -13.13
N LYS A 73 21.19 -6.11 -13.17
CA LYS A 73 22.09 -5.03 -13.60
C LYS A 73 21.74 -4.50 -14.98
N SER A 74 21.46 -5.37 -15.94
CA SER A 74 21.04 -4.96 -17.28
C SER A 74 19.77 -4.14 -17.27
N PHE A 75 18.82 -4.42 -16.36
CA PHE A 75 17.62 -3.63 -16.18
C PHE A 75 17.92 -2.27 -15.53
N LEU A 76 18.66 -2.27 -14.41
CA LEU A 76 18.97 -1.05 -13.67
C LEU A 76 19.78 -0.04 -14.49
N ASN A 77 20.58 -0.49 -15.46
CA ASN A 77 21.32 0.40 -16.36
C ASN A 77 20.42 1.33 -17.21
N TYR A 78 19.12 1.04 -17.33
CA TYR A 78 18.16 1.92 -17.99
C TYR A 78 17.59 3.01 -17.06
N LEU A 79 17.87 2.91 -15.75
CA LEU A 79 17.35 3.80 -14.72
C LEU A 79 18.44 4.70 -14.17
N ASP A 80 18.13 5.98 -13.95
CA ASP A 80 19.03 6.89 -13.24
C ASP A 80 19.11 6.53 -11.73
N PRO A 81 20.11 7.04 -10.98
CA PRO A 81 20.27 6.68 -9.56
C PRO A 81 19.04 6.95 -8.69
N LYS A 82 18.28 8.02 -8.97
CA LYS A 82 17.05 8.35 -8.23
C LYS A 82 15.97 7.33 -8.54
N GLN A 83 15.81 6.95 -9.81
CA GLN A 83 14.86 5.92 -10.23
C GLN A 83 15.20 4.53 -9.67
N GLN A 84 16.49 4.18 -9.57
CA GLN A 84 16.92 2.93 -8.93
C GLN A 84 16.56 2.91 -7.44
N GLN A 85 16.79 4.01 -6.73
CA GLN A 85 16.41 4.14 -5.32
C GLN A 85 14.88 4.03 -5.14
N MET A 86 14.09 4.72 -5.99
CA MET A 86 12.63 4.62 -5.95
C MET A 86 12.13 3.20 -6.22
N LEU A 87 12.73 2.50 -7.19
CA LEU A 87 12.41 1.10 -7.46
C LEU A 87 12.69 0.22 -6.24
N GLN A 88 13.86 0.37 -5.62
CA GLN A 88 14.22 -0.38 -4.43
C GLN A 88 13.23 -0.13 -3.29
N GLN A 89 12.92 1.14 -3.01
CA GLN A 89 11.95 1.51 -1.97
C GLN A 89 10.57 0.88 -2.27
N ALA A 90 10.11 0.94 -3.52
CA ALA A 90 8.85 0.32 -3.93
C ALA A 90 8.83 -1.20 -3.73
N LEU A 91 9.95 -1.90 -3.98
CA LEU A 91 10.07 -3.34 -3.72
C LEU A 91 10.06 -3.69 -2.23
N GLN A 92 10.48 -2.75 -1.36
CA GLN A 92 10.48 -2.93 0.09
C GLN A 92 9.12 -2.65 0.74
N VAL A 93 8.15 -2.07 0.01
CA VAL A 93 6.81 -1.78 0.54
C VAL A 93 6.10 -3.07 0.94
N LYS A 94 5.64 -3.10 2.19
CA LYS A 94 4.94 -4.24 2.81
C LYS A 94 3.66 -3.73 3.49
N MET A 95 2.53 -3.95 2.84
CA MET A 95 1.23 -3.49 3.34
C MET A 95 0.57 -4.56 4.21
N SER A 96 0.37 -4.25 5.49
CA SER A 96 -0.43 -5.07 6.39
C SER A 96 -1.92 -4.69 6.24
N LEU A 97 -2.64 -5.48 5.46
CA LEU A 97 -4.05 -5.25 5.11
C LEU A 97 -4.97 -6.31 5.73
N ASP A 98 -6.20 -5.91 6.06
CA ASP A 98 -7.25 -6.84 6.49
C ASP A 98 -7.72 -7.67 5.29
N ILE A 99 -7.40 -8.97 5.29
CA ILE A 99 -7.69 -9.87 4.16
C ILE A 99 -9.18 -9.96 3.84
N VAL A 100 -10.07 -9.87 4.83
CA VAL A 100 -11.52 -9.91 4.63
C VAL A 100 -11.98 -8.62 3.94
N ALA A 101 -11.41 -7.48 4.33
CA ALA A 101 -11.69 -6.21 3.67
C ALA A 101 -11.19 -6.20 2.23
N VAL A 102 -9.98 -6.73 1.97
CA VAL A 102 -9.44 -6.89 0.60
C VAL A 102 -10.34 -7.79 -0.24
N ASP A 103 -10.74 -8.95 0.27
CA ASP A 103 -11.62 -9.88 -0.46
C ASP A 103 -12.96 -9.22 -0.84
N LYS A 104 -13.61 -8.56 0.13
CA LYS A 104 -14.83 -7.78 -0.11
C LYS A 104 -14.63 -6.66 -1.12
N LEU A 105 -13.51 -5.95 -1.06
CA LEU A 105 -13.18 -4.86 -1.98
C LEU A 105 -13.07 -5.40 -3.41
N LEU A 106 -12.36 -6.50 -3.62
CA LEU A 106 -12.19 -7.13 -4.92
C LEU A 106 -13.51 -7.68 -5.49
N ASP A 107 -14.52 -7.94 -4.65
CA ASP A 107 -15.87 -8.33 -5.06
C ASP A 107 -16.81 -7.18 -5.43
N THR A 108 -16.46 -5.95 -5.06
CA THR A 108 -17.23 -4.77 -5.49
C THR A 108 -17.13 -4.55 -7.00
N GLN A 109 -18.06 -3.76 -7.56
CA GLN A 109 -18.00 -3.36 -8.97
C GLN A 109 -16.72 -2.57 -9.29
N LEU A 110 -16.26 -1.75 -8.34
CA LEU A 110 -15.00 -1.01 -8.44
C LEU A 110 -13.80 -1.96 -8.50
N GLY A 111 -13.73 -2.92 -7.57
CA GLY A 111 -12.66 -3.92 -7.52
C GLY A 111 -12.61 -4.81 -8.77
N LYS A 112 -13.78 -5.33 -9.21
CA LYS A 112 -13.87 -6.13 -10.45
C LYS A 112 -13.43 -5.34 -11.67
N ARG A 113 -13.83 -4.06 -11.77
CA ARG A 113 -13.40 -3.17 -12.87
C ARG A 113 -11.90 -2.93 -12.83
N LEU A 114 -11.33 -2.69 -11.65
CA LEU A 114 -9.89 -2.51 -11.47
C LEU A 114 -9.12 -3.75 -11.94
N LEU A 115 -9.49 -4.94 -11.46
CA LEU A 115 -8.88 -6.21 -11.88
C LEU A 115 -8.96 -6.39 -13.40
N ALA A 116 -10.12 -6.10 -14.00
CA ALA A 116 -10.30 -6.19 -15.45
C ALA A 116 -9.45 -5.18 -16.24
N VAL A 117 -9.22 -3.98 -15.70
CA VAL A 117 -8.35 -2.97 -16.31
C VAL A 117 -6.89 -3.41 -16.21
N VAL A 118 -6.42 -3.78 -15.02
CA VAL A 118 -5.02 -4.23 -14.79
C VAL A 118 -4.71 -5.49 -15.59
N SER A 119 -5.65 -6.42 -15.70
CA SER A 119 -5.52 -7.66 -16.49
C SER A 119 -5.16 -7.40 -17.96
N LYS A 120 -5.50 -6.25 -18.53
CA LYS A 120 -5.17 -5.93 -19.93
C LYS A 120 -3.69 -5.59 -20.13
N GLY A 121 -2.99 -5.19 -19.07
CA GLY A 121 -1.56 -4.89 -19.10
C GLY A 121 -0.67 -6.12 -18.85
N ILE A 122 -1.28 -7.25 -18.46
CA ILE A 122 -0.57 -8.49 -18.16
C ILE A 122 -0.87 -9.51 -19.24
N ALA A 123 0.16 -9.89 -19.99
CA ALA A 123 0.02 -10.85 -21.08
C ALA A 123 -0.16 -12.27 -20.52
N ARG A 124 -1.31 -12.88 -20.81
CA ARG A 124 -1.59 -14.30 -20.58
C ARG A 124 -2.15 -14.95 -21.84
N ARG A 125 -1.96 -16.26 -21.97
CA ARG A 125 -2.53 -17.07 -23.07
C ARG A 125 -3.93 -17.61 -22.74
N ASP A 126 -4.21 -17.80 -21.46
CA ASP A 126 -5.52 -18.24 -20.97
C ASP A 126 -6.48 -17.05 -20.75
N GLN A 127 -7.72 -17.35 -20.37
CA GLN A 127 -8.74 -16.36 -20.03
C GLN A 127 -8.87 -16.13 -18.52
N ALA A 128 -7.83 -16.48 -17.74
CA ALA A 128 -7.86 -16.48 -16.29
C ALA A 128 -7.16 -15.26 -15.65
N GLY A 129 -6.91 -14.18 -16.42
CA GLY A 129 -6.15 -13.02 -15.95
C GLY A 129 -6.75 -12.31 -14.73
N ILE A 130 -8.08 -12.13 -14.69
CA ILE A 130 -8.76 -11.52 -13.54
C ILE A 130 -8.65 -12.41 -12.30
N GLN A 131 -8.82 -13.72 -12.46
CA GLN A 131 -8.74 -14.70 -11.38
C GLN A 131 -7.31 -14.81 -10.86
N ALA A 132 -6.31 -14.79 -11.75
CA ALA A 132 -4.90 -14.80 -11.38
C ALA A 132 -4.51 -13.56 -10.58
N LEU A 133 -4.98 -12.38 -11.00
CA LEU A 133 -4.76 -11.14 -10.25
C LEU A 133 -5.43 -11.16 -8.88
N ARG A 134 -6.68 -11.61 -8.81
CA ARG A 134 -7.38 -11.73 -7.52
C ARG A 134 -6.63 -12.68 -6.59
N ALA A 135 -6.24 -13.85 -7.09
CA ALA A 135 -5.49 -14.84 -6.31
C ALA A 135 -4.17 -14.25 -5.78
N ALA A 136 -3.40 -13.58 -6.65
CA ALA A 136 -2.13 -12.96 -6.28
C ALA A 136 -2.30 -11.88 -5.18
N VAL A 137 -3.34 -11.03 -5.28
CA VAL A 137 -3.63 -10.02 -4.26
C VAL A 137 -4.02 -10.67 -2.93
N ILE A 138 -4.92 -11.66 -2.94
CA ILE A 138 -5.40 -12.31 -1.71
C ILE A 138 -4.29 -13.10 -1.03
N LEU A 139 -3.57 -13.93 -1.79
CA LEU A 139 -2.49 -14.75 -1.27
C LEU A 139 -1.28 -13.89 -0.83
N GLY A 140 -0.95 -12.84 -1.59
CA GLY A 140 0.07 -11.87 -1.20
C GLY A 140 -0.30 -11.12 0.10
N THR A 141 -1.57 -10.73 0.25
CA THR A 141 -2.08 -10.14 1.50
C THR A 141 -1.97 -11.10 2.68
N ASN A 142 -2.21 -12.39 2.46
CA ASN A 142 -2.09 -13.43 3.50
C ASN A 142 -0.65 -13.88 3.77
N SER A 143 0.34 -13.34 3.04
CA SER A 143 1.74 -13.71 3.23
C SER A 143 2.25 -13.20 4.58
N LYS A 144 3.34 -13.81 5.08
CA LYS A 144 3.95 -13.40 6.36
C LYS A 144 4.43 -11.94 6.36
N GLU A 145 4.74 -11.40 5.19
CA GLU A 145 5.24 -10.04 5.03
C GLU A 145 4.16 -9.04 4.59
N GLY A 146 2.92 -9.49 4.38
CA GLY A 146 1.83 -8.67 3.85
C GLY A 146 1.92 -8.46 2.34
N LEU A 147 1.01 -7.64 1.80
CA LEU A 147 0.94 -7.37 0.37
C LEU A 147 2.04 -6.40 -0.06
N GLY A 148 2.92 -6.83 -0.96
CA GLY A 148 3.95 -6.02 -1.61
C GLY A 148 4.17 -6.52 -3.03
N ILE A 149 5.08 -5.86 -3.77
CA ILE A 149 5.37 -6.28 -5.16
C ILE A 149 5.90 -7.72 -5.19
N ILE A 150 6.84 -8.05 -4.29
CA ILE A 150 7.47 -9.38 -4.24
C ILE A 150 6.45 -10.45 -3.83
N SER A 151 5.75 -10.27 -2.72
CA SER A 151 4.75 -11.25 -2.25
C SER A 151 3.58 -11.41 -3.24
N PHE A 152 3.23 -10.36 -4.01
CA PHE A 152 2.27 -10.46 -5.11
C PHE A 152 2.81 -11.31 -6.26
N LEU A 153 4.06 -11.11 -6.69
CA LEU A 153 4.69 -11.92 -7.75
C LEU A 153 4.80 -13.39 -7.33
N GLU A 154 5.26 -13.65 -6.11
CA GLU A 154 5.34 -14.98 -5.52
C GLU A 154 3.97 -15.63 -5.29
N ALA A 155 2.89 -14.85 -5.26
CA ALA A 155 1.53 -15.37 -5.14
C ALA A 155 0.83 -15.54 -6.50
N TYR A 156 1.43 -15.07 -7.60
CA TYR A 156 0.80 -15.09 -8.90
C TYR A 156 0.78 -16.50 -9.51
N PRO A 157 -0.39 -17.04 -9.91
CA PRO A 157 -0.52 -18.43 -10.34
C PRO A 157 -0.08 -18.62 -11.80
N SER A 158 1.21 -18.45 -12.05
CA SER A 158 1.91 -18.77 -13.30
C SER A 158 3.40 -18.80 -13.03
N ASP A 159 4.14 -19.60 -13.80
CA ASP A 159 5.62 -19.60 -13.85
C ASP A 159 6.23 -18.20 -14.04
N LYS A 160 5.56 -17.34 -14.82
CA LYS A 160 5.97 -15.95 -15.07
C LYS A 160 4.80 -14.98 -15.09
N LEU A 161 5.03 -13.77 -14.59
CA LEU A 161 4.16 -12.63 -14.84
C LEU A 161 4.75 -11.78 -15.95
N VAL A 162 4.02 -11.61 -17.05
CA VAL A 162 4.48 -10.83 -18.21
C VAL A 162 3.73 -9.51 -18.27
N VAL A 163 4.42 -8.38 -18.08
CA VAL A 163 3.85 -7.04 -18.29
C VAL A 163 4.11 -6.61 -19.72
N ASP A 164 3.04 -6.30 -20.45
CA ASP A 164 3.12 -5.66 -21.76
C ASP A 164 3.21 -4.15 -21.54
N VAL A 165 4.39 -3.58 -21.76
CA VAL A 165 4.68 -2.18 -21.43
C VAL A 165 3.78 -1.20 -22.20
N PRO A 166 3.61 -1.31 -23.53
CA PRO A 166 2.66 -0.46 -24.24
C PRO A 166 1.24 -0.52 -23.68
N ALA A 167 0.71 -1.72 -23.41
CA ALA A 167 -0.62 -1.89 -22.84
C ALA A 167 -0.72 -1.31 -21.42
N ALA A 168 0.29 -1.54 -20.57
CA ALA A 168 0.36 -1.00 -19.22
C ALA A 168 0.37 0.53 -19.21
N LEU A 169 1.17 1.16 -20.09
CA LEU A 169 1.22 2.62 -20.23
C LEU A 169 -0.10 3.20 -20.74
N GLU A 170 -0.76 2.55 -21.69
CA GLU A 170 -2.10 2.95 -22.15
C GLU A 170 -3.15 2.88 -21.05
N ILE A 171 -3.07 1.86 -20.19
CA ILE A 171 -3.94 1.75 -19.01
C ILE A 171 -3.67 2.91 -18.06
N MET A 172 -2.41 3.16 -17.70
CA MET A 172 -2.02 4.24 -16.78
C MET A 172 -2.51 5.61 -17.26
N LYS A 173 -2.43 5.89 -18.57
CA LYS A 173 -2.92 7.14 -19.17
C LYS A 173 -4.45 7.26 -19.10
N LYS A 174 -5.18 6.18 -19.37
CA LYS A 174 -6.66 6.20 -19.47
C LYS A 174 -7.35 6.14 -18.12
N SER A 175 -6.69 5.58 -17.11
CA SER A 175 -7.30 5.36 -15.80
C SER A 175 -7.21 6.56 -14.87
N ASN A 176 -6.43 7.60 -15.20
CA ASN A 176 -6.05 8.65 -14.25
C ASN A 176 -5.62 8.05 -12.89
N PHE A 177 -4.98 6.87 -12.89
CA PHE A 177 -4.42 6.30 -11.66
C PHE A 177 -3.27 7.15 -11.13
N SER A 178 -2.70 8.04 -11.94
CA SER A 178 -1.75 9.03 -11.44
C SER A 178 -2.48 10.16 -10.74
N SER A 179 -2.07 10.46 -9.51
CA SER A 179 -2.47 11.64 -8.73
C SER A 179 -1.90 12.95 -9.27
N ASN A 180 -1.18 12.93 -10.40
CA ASN A 180 -0.53 14.11 -10.95
C ASN A 180 -1.57 15.07 -11.53
N SER A 181 -1.88 16.12 -10.75
CA SER A 181 -2.59 17.29 -11.23
C SER A 181 -1.76 17.97 -12.34
N PRO A 182 -2.38 18.44 -13.44
CA PRO A 182 -1.68 19.21 -14.46
C PRO A 182 -1.25 20.61 -13.97
N ASN A 183 -1.77 21.06 -12.82
CA ASN A 183 -1.41 22.34 -12.22
C ASN A 183 -0.13 22.22 -11.38
N VAL A 184 0.69 23.26 -11.44
CA VAL A 184 1.84 23.47 -10.55
C VAL A 184 1.68 24.84 -9.88
N PRO A 185 1.46 24.92 -8.56
CA PRO A 185 1.27 23.80 -7.65
C PRO A 185 -0.06 23.04 -7.91
N PRO A 186 -0.17 21.79 -7.46
CA PRO A 186 -1.38 20.99 -7.61
C PRO A 186 -2.60 21.60 -6.93
N LYS A 187 -3.79 21.07 -7.23
CA LYS A 187 -5.05 21.40 -6.53
C LYS A 187 -5.67 20.13 -5.98
N ASP A 188 -6.35 20.21 -4.85
CA ASP A 188 -7.05 19.05 -4.30
C ASP A 188 -8.17 18.62 -5.26
N ASN A 189 -7.96 17.48 -5.90
CA ASN A 189 -8.95 16.73 -6.67
C ASN A 189 -9.02 15.28 -6.17
N LEU A 190 -8.49 14.99 -4.98
CA LEU A 190 -8.14 13.65 -4.54
C LEU A 190 -9.37 12.75 -4.50
N SER A 191 -10.50 13.27 -3.97
CA SER A 191 -11.77 12.54 -3.86
C SER A 191 -12.39 12.13 -5.20
N SER A 192 -11.95 12.74 -6.31
CA SER A 192 -12.37 12.37 -7.65
C SER A 192 -11.51 11.28 -8.29
N THR A 193 -10.35 10.95 -7.69
CA THR A 193 -9.40 9.99 -8.26
C THR A 193 -9.82 8.54 -7.97
N PRO A 194 -9.61 7.60 -8.91
CA PRO A 194 -9.91 6.20 -8.66
C PRO A 194 -9.10 5.58 -7.51
N ILE A 195 -7.85 6.01 -7.31
CA ILE A 195 -7.01 5.50 -6.22
C ILE A 195 -7.63 5.85 -4.87
N TRP A 196 -8.00 7.11 -4.66
CA TRP A 196 -8.64 7.53 -3.41
C TRP A 196 -9.95 6.79 -3.15
N GLN A 197 -10.75 6.54 -4.20
CA GLN A 197 -11.99 5.76 -4.08
C GLN A 197 -11.71 4.31 -3.65
N ILE A 198 -10.65 3.68 -4.17
CA ILE A 198 -10.24 2.32 -3.80
C ILE A 198 -9.74 2.29 -2.36
N GLU A 199 -8.85 3.22 -1.99
CA GLU A 199 -8.27 3.28 -0.64
C GLU A 199 -9.34 3.58 0.42
N THR A 200 -10.24 4.53 0.15
CA THR A 200 -11.33 4.87 1.07
C THR A 200 -12.34 3.73 1.17
N GLN A 201 -12.65 3.04 0.06
CA GLN A 201 -13.52 1.86 0.10
C GLN A 201 -12.89 0.71 0.90
N TYR A 202 -11.57 0.50 0.78
CA TYR A 202 -10.84 -0.43 1.63
C TYR A 202 -10.96 -0.05 3.11
N GLN A 203 -10.69 1.22 3.45
CA GLN A 203 -10.78 1.71 4.82
C GLN A 203 -12.17 1.51 5.41
N ILE A 204 -13.24 1.81 4.66
CA ILE A 204 -14.63 1.54 5.08
C ILE A 204 -14.81 0.06 5.38
N LEU A 205 -14.44 -0.83 4.45
CA LEU A 205 -14.61 -2.28 4.63
C LEU A 205 -13.78 -2.84 5.80
N ALA A 206 -12.58 -2.30 6.00
CA ALA A 206 -11.66 -2.71 7.06
C ALA A 206 -12.05 -2.18 8.44
N SER A 207 -12.85 -1.12 8.51
CA SER A 207 -13.21 -0.44 9.77
C SER A 207 -14.70 -0.49 10.12
N GLN A 208 -15.55 -0.98 9.22
CA GLN A 208 -17.00 -0.96 9.38
C GLN A 208 -17.46 -1.56 10.70
N GLY A 209 -18.17 -0.76 11.50
CA GLY A 209 -18.68 -1.17 12.82
C GLY A 209 -17.61 -1.48 13.87
N LYS A 210 -16.33 -1.20 13.60
CA LYS A 210 -15.23 -1.42 14.54
C LYS A 210 -15.03 -0.19 15.44
N GLN A 211 -14.47 -0.45 16.61
CA GLN A 211 -14.03 0.56 17.56
C GLN A 211 -12.51 0.48 17.76
N PHE A 212 -11.84 1.61 17.64
CA PHE A 212 -10.40 1.76 17.79
C PHE A 212 -10.07 2.59 19.03
N SER A 213 -8.98 2.25 19.71
CA SER A 213 -8.39 3.07 20.78
C SER A 213 -7.77 4.35 20.22
N GLY A 214 -7.27 4.31 18.99
CA GLY A 214 -6.66 5.45 18.30
C GLY A 214 -6.86 5.40 16.79
N CYS A 215 -7.16 6.55 16.20
CA CYS A 215 -7.22 6.71 14.75
C CYS A 215 -6.29 7.84 14.32
N LEU A 216 -5.49 7.61 13.29
CA LEU A 216 -4.68 8.64 12.64
C LEU A 216 -5.30 9.01 11.31
N PHE A 217 -5.64 10.28 11.12
CA PHE A 217 -5.95 10.87 9.82
C PHE A 217 -4.80 11.78 9.44
N GLY A 218 -4.32 11.71 8.20
CA GLY A 218 -3.24 12.56 7.74
C GLY A 218 -2.88 12.37 6.27
N ASP A 219 -1.83 13.07 5.84
CA ASP A 219 -1.32 13.03 4.48
C ASP A 219 -0.29 11.91 4.23
N SER A 220 0.53 12.03 3.19
CA SER A 220 1.53 11.04 2.78
C SER A 220 2.55 10.72 3.88
N VAL A 221 2.98 11.72 4.66
CA VAL A 221 3.92 11.50 5.78
C VAL A 221 3.31 10.55 6.82
N SER A 222 2.00 10.65 7.03
CA SER A 222 1.26 9.77 7.93
C SER A 222 0.91 8.42 7.28
N ALA A 223 0.66 8.38 5.98
CA ALA A 223 0.32 7.17 5.25
C ALA A 223 1.49 6.16 5.23
N GLU A 224 2.73 6.65 5.15
CA GLU A 224 3.96 5.83 5.18
C GLU A 224 4.09 4.95 6.43
N LEU A 225 3.45 5.35 7.54
CA LEU A 225 3.46 4.56 8.77
C LEU A 225 2.67 3.25 8.67
N GLY A 226 1.74 3.15 7.71
CA GLY A 226 0.77 2.05 7.67
C GLY A 226 0.08 1.84 9.02
N ASN A 227 -0.33 0.61 9.32
CA ASN A 227 -0.93 0.24 10.62
C ASN A 227 0.14 -0.11 11.68
N SER A 228 1.12 0.76 11.88
CA SER A 228 2.24 0.51 12.80
C SER A 228 2.08 1.11 14.21
N LEU A 229 0.94 1.73 14.53
CA LEU A 229 0.72 2.48 15.79
C LEU A 229 0.22 1.62 16.97
N GLY A 230 0.30 0.29 16.84
CA GLY A 230 -0.03 -0.67 17.88
C GLY A 230 -1.45 -1.25 17.76
N GLU A 231 -1.72 -2.27 18.55
CA GLU A 231 -3.03 -2.95 18.54
C GLU A 231 -4.17 -2.00 18.91
N GLY A 232 -5.32 -2.19 18.27
CA GLY A 232 -6.50 -1.35 18.47
C GLY A 232 -6.42 0.02 17.81
N THR A 233 -5.35 0.32 17.05
CA THR A 233 -5.25 1.55 16.26
C THR A 233 -5.54 1.31 14.79
N PHE A 234 -5.91 2.36 14.06
CA PHE A 234 -6.05 2.32 12.61
C PHE A 234 -5.53 3.60 11.97
N ASN A 235 -4.72 3.45 10.92
CA ASN A 235 -4.22 4.58 10.15
C ASN A 235 -5.10 4.81 8.91
N PHE A 236 -5.83 5.91 8.92
CA PHE A 236 -6.67 6.40 7.84
C PHE A 236 -5.96 7.40 6.93
N ALA A 237 -4.67 7.68 7.12
CA ALA A 237 -3.94 8.62 6.28
C ALA A 237 -3.89 8.19 4.81
N LEU A 238 -3.88 9.18 3.91
CA LEU A 238 -3.86 8.99 2.46
C LEU A 238 -2.88 9.98 1.82
N ASN A 239 -2.24 9.56 0.73
CA ASN A 239 -1.33 10.43 -0.01
C ASN A 239 -2.07 11.64 -0.59
N GLY A 240 -1.49 12.84 -0.45
CA GLY A 240 -2.08 14.08 -0.96
C GLY A 240 -3.30 14.58 -0.17
N LEU A 241 -3.63 13.99 0.98
CA LEU A 241 -4.79 14.42 1.76
C LEU A 241 -4.61 15.87 2.25
N SER A 242 -5.62 16.71 2.01
CA SER A 242 -5.76 18.05 2.59
C SER A 242 -7.01 18.10 3.47
N ALA A 243 -7.31 19.24 4.09
CA ALA A 243 -8.55 19.43 4.83
C ALA A 243 -9.81 19.18 3.98
N ILE A 244 -9.77 19.49 2.68
CA ILE A 244 -10.90 19.27 1.75
C ILE A 244 -11.18 17.77 1.61
N SER A 245 -10.17 17.00 1.22
CA SER A 245 -10.31 15.56 0.99
C SER A 245 -10.45 14.76 2.29
N LEU A 246 -9.92 15.25 3.42
CA LEU A 246 -10.18 14.70 4.75
C LEU A 246 -11.67 14.77 5.10
N VAL A 247 -12.32 15.92 4.87
CA VAL A 247 -13.76 16.07 5.12
C VAL A 247 -14.57 15.07 4.30
N GLU A 248 -14.24 14.90 3.02
CA GLU A 248 -14.93 13.92 2.15
C GLU A 248 -14.70 12.48 2.60
N GLN A 249 -13.49 12.15 3.06
CA GLN A 249 -13.19 10.85 3.64
C GLN A 249 -14.01 10.59 4.90
N LEU A 250 -14.07 11.55 5.82
CA LEU A 250 -14.84 11.46 7.07
C LEU A 250 -16.34 11.31 6.82
N LYS A 251 -16.89 12.00 5.81
CA LYS A 251 -18.30 11.85 5.39
C LYS A 251 -18.62 10.43 4.92
N LEU A 252 -17.66 9.70 4.35
CA LEU A 252 -17.84 8.31 3.96
C LEU A 252 -17.65 7.32 5.12
N LEU A 253 -16.75 7.62 6.06
CA LEU A 253 -16.49 6.77 7.23
C LEU A 253 -17.56 6.88 8.31
N ALA A 254 -18.17 8.06 8.50
CA ALA A 254 -19.17 8.28 9.55
C ALA A 254 -20.40 7.34 9.41
N PRO A 255 -21.01 7.16 8.21
CA PRO A 255 -22.08 6.19 8.01
C PRO A 255 -21.66 4.72 8.21
N ALA A 256 -20.37 4.40 8.09
CA ALA A 256 -19.84 3.05 8.32
C ALA A 256 -19.73 2.68 9.82
N ASN A 257 -20.18 3.57 10.72
CA ASN A 257 -20.18 3.39 12.17
C ASN A 257 -18.79 3.09 12.74
N VAL A 258 -17.76 3.73 12.19
CA VAL A 258 -16.39 3.69 12.69
C VAL A 258 -16.31 4.52 13.97
N LYS A 259 -15.75 3.94 15.05
CA LYS A 259 -15.56 4.63 16.34
C LYS A 259 -14.08 4.72 16.66
N CYS A 260 -13.62 5.90 17.06
CA CYS A 260 -12.25 6.15 17.51
C CYS A 260 -12.32 6.73 18.92
N GLN A 261 -11.56 6.21 19.89
CA GLN A 261 -11.53 6.81 21.23
C GLN A 261 -10.67 8.08 21.25
N LYS A 262 -9.48 8.00 20.66
CA LYS A 262 -8.60 9.13 20.37
C LYS A 262 -8.47 9.32 18.86
N THR A 263 -8.46 10.57 18.41
CA THR A 263 -8.26 10.92 17.00
C THR A 263 -7.09 11.89 16.86
N ILE A 264 -6.12 11.54 16.02
CA ILE A 264 -5.04 12.43 15.60
C ILE A 264 -5.34 12.90 14.18
N ILE A 265 -5.21 14.20 13.92
CA ILE A 265 -5.33 14.80 12.60
C ILE A 265 -4.00 15.48 12.26
N ALA A 266 -3.29 14.98 11.26
CA ALA A 266 -1.98 15.45 10.80
C ALA A 266 -2.05 15.85 9.32
N ILE A 267 -2.52 17.07 9.07
CA ILE A 267 -2.69 17.64 7.72
C ILE A 267 -2.12 19.06 7.70
N GLY A 268 -2.17 19.73 6.54
CA GLY A 268 -1.78 21.13 6.39
C GLY A 268 -0.64 21.35 5.40
N GLY A 269 0.24 20.35 5.21
CA GLY A 269 1.31 20.41 4.20
C GLY A 269 0.73 20.52 2.79
N ASN A 270 -0.20 19.63 2.45
CA ASN A 270 -0.93 19.70 1.18
C ASN A 270 -1.86 20.91 1.10
N ASP A 271 -2.44 21.37 2.21
CA ASP A 271 -3.28 22.58 2.22
C ASP A 271 -2.46 23.83 1.84
N ALA A 272 -1.24 23.93 2.37
CA ALA A 272 -0.27 24.94 1.99
C ALA A 272 0.13 24.79 0.52
N TRP A 273 0.44 23.56 0.09
CA TRP A 273 0.92 23.26 -1.26
C TRP A 273 -0.15 23.52 -2.32
N TYR A 274 -1.38 23.11 -2.08
CA TYR A 274 -2.53 23.34 -2.96
C TYR A 274 -2.99 24.81 -2.97
N GLY A 275 -2.44 25.63 -2.09
CA GLY A 275 -2.72 27.06 -2.00
C GLY A 275 -4.13 27.34 -1.53
N LEU A 276 -4.59 26.64 -0.49
CA LEU A 276 -5.86 26.95 0.17
C LEU A 276 -5.77 28.33 0.82
N SER A 277 -6.90 29.05 0.82
CA SER A 277 -7.03 30.28 1.62
C SER A 277 -7.18 29.92 3.10
N ASN A 278 -6.85 30.87 3.97
CA ASN A 278 -6.94 30.67 5.42
C ASN A 278 -8.39 30.45 5.85
N GLU A 279 -9.35 31.11 5.19
CA GLU A 279 -10.78 30.96 5.43
C GLU A 279 -11.24 29.55 5.08
N LEU A 280 -10.84 29.05 3.90
CA LEU A 280 -11.22 27.71 3.46
C LEU A 280 -10.58 26.62 4.32
N PHE A 281 -9.30 26.75 4.67
CA PHE A 281 -8.63 25.84 5.58
C PHE A 281 -9.30 25.84 6.97
N THR A 282 -9.64 27.03 7.48
CA THR A 282 -10.39 27.18 8.75
C THR A 282 -11.73 26.47 8.70
N GLU A 283 -12.51 26.68 7.63
CA GLU A 283 -13.81 26.05 7.46
C GLU A 283 -13.68 24.51 7.46
N LYS A 284 -12.76 23.97 6.66
CA LYS A 284 -12.61 22.52 6.49
C LYS A 284 -12.00 21.82 7.69
N LEU A 285 -11.04 22.45 8.38
CA LEU A 285 -10.51 21.88 9.61
C LEU A 285 -11.57 21.84 10.72
N LYS A 286 -12.41 22.88 10.85
CA LYS A 286 -13.55 22.86 11.78
C LYS A 286 -14.59 21.80 11.41
N GLU A 287 -14.91 21.67 10.12
CA GLU A 287 -15.82 20.62 9.62
C GLU A 287 -15.27 19.22 9.95
N ALA A 288 -13.97 18.97 9.72
CA ALA A 288 -13.32 17.70 10.07
C ALA A 288 -13.38 17.41 11.58
N ILE A 289 -13.05 18.40 12.43
CA ILE A 289 -13.14 18.28 13.90
C ILE A 289 -14.58 17.95 14.33
N SER A 290 -15.57 18.61 13.75
CA SER A 290 -16.99 18.35 14.01
C SER A 290 -17.40 16.93 13.61
N LEU A 291 -16.96 16.45 12.44
CA LEU A 291 -17.24 15.09 11.97
C LEU A 291 -16.63 14.03 12.88
N VAL A 292 -15.37 14.18 13.30
CA VAL A 292 -14.75 13.19 14.21
C VAL A 292 -15.42 13.19 15.59
N ARG A 293 -15.91 14.35 16.08
CA ARG A 293 -16.76 14.42 17.29
C ARG A 293 -18.07 13.66 17.11
N ALA A 294 -18.75 13.86 15.99
CA ALA A 294 -20.00 13.15 15.67
C ALA A 294 -19.78 11.63 15.55
N MET A 295 -18.59 11.21 15.11
CA MET A 295 -18.18 9.80 15.11
C MET A 295 -17.95 9.24 16.52
N GLY A 296 -17.92 10.07 17.57
CA GLY A 296 -17.87 9.65 18.97
C GLY A 296 -16.46 9.63 19.58
N THR A 297 -15.53 10.40 19.01
CA THR A 297 -14.20 10.56 19.59
C THR A 297 -14.24 11.29 20.93
N LYS A 298 -13.38 10.87 21.87
CA LYS A 298 -13.28 11.46 23.22
C LYS A 298 -12.19 12.52 23.30
N GLU A 299 -11.11 12.31 22.58
CA GLU A 299 -9.96 13.20 22.55
C GLU A 299 -9.51 13.40 21.11
N ILE A 300 -9.20 14.64 20.75
CA ILE A 300 -8.69 15.01 19.42
C ILE A 300 -7.34 15.68 19.63
N PHE A 301 -6.38 15.40 18.76
CA PHE A 301 -5.07 16.04 18.74
C PHE A 301 -4.76 16.48 17.31
N LEU A 302 -4.27 17.70 17.14
CA LEU A 302 -3.74 18.16 15.86
C LEU A 302 -2.21 18.02 15.85
N ILE A 303 -1.66 17.55 14.74
CA ILE A 303 -0.22 17.66 14.45
C ILE A 303 -0.05 18.81 13.45
N PRO A 304 0.89 19.74 13.68
CA PRO A 304 1.19 20.79 12.71
C PRO A 304 1.52 20.24 11.32
N ALA A 305 1.27 21.06 10.30
CA ALA A 305 1.77 20.82 8.95
C ALA A 305 3.29 20.65 8.99
N PHE A 306 3.77 19.61 8.31
CA PHE A 306 5.18 19.31 8.22
C PHE A 306 5.88 20.37 7.34
N TYR A 307 7.03 20.85 7.79
CA TYR A 307 7.91 21.65 6.96
C TYR A 307 8.73 20.76 6.04
N SER A 308 9.10 21.29 4.88
CA SER A 308 10.05 20.70 3.95
C SER A 308 11.47 21.23 4.21
N THR A 309 12.45 20.77 3.45
CA THR A 309 13.78 21.41 3.38
C THR A 309 13.68 22.74 2.64
N VAL A 310 14.70 23.59 2.78
CA VAL A 310 14.79 24.85 2.01
C VAL A 310 14.75 24.57 0.51
N ALA A 311 15.51 23.57 0.04
CA ALA A 311 15.59 23.21 -1.37
C ALA A 311 14.24 22.73 -1.94
N ALA A 312 13.49 21.93 -1.18
CA ALA A 312 12.15 21.52 -1.60
C ALA A 312 11.15 22.68 -1.59
N SER A 313 11.26 23.59 -0.62
CA SER A 313 10.30 24.70 -0.44
C SER A 313 10.31 25.76 -1.54
N ILE A 314 11.39 25.80 -2.33
CA ILE A 314 11.52 26.73 -3.47
C ILE A 314 11.03 26.12 -4.78
N ASP A 315 10.75 24.81 -4.82
CA ASP A 315 10.22 24.11 -5.98
C ASP A 315 8.72 23.83 -5.81
N PRO A 316 7.82 24.58 -6.48
CA PRO A 316 6.38 24.40 -6.35
C PRO A 316 5.87 23.08 -6.94
N SER A 317 6.72 22.33 -7.65
CA SER A 317 6.41 20.97 -8.09
C SER A 317 6.69 19.90 -7.02
N VAL A 318 7.37 20.27 -5.94
CA VAL A 318 7.74 19.37 -4.83
C VAL A 318 6.93 19.69 -3.58
N SER A 319 6.94 20.95 -3.12
CA SER A 319 6.31 21.31 -1.84
C SER A 319 5.88 22.78 -1.78
N ALA A 320 5.23 23.17 -0.68
CA ALA A 320 4.86 24.55 -0.43
C ALA A 320 6.06 25.39 0.06
N PRO A 321 6.08 26.71 -0.19
CA PRO A 321 7.03 27.60 0.50
C PRO A 321 6.88 27.51 2.02
N LEU A 322 8.01 27.52 2.76
CA LEU A 322 8.01 27.43 4.23
C LEU A 322 7.12 28.50 4.88
N ALA A 323 7.10 29.72 4.34
CA ALA A 323 6.24 30.79 4.82
C ALA A 323 4.74 30.46 4.71
N LYS A 324 4.33 29.70 3.69
CA LYS A 324 2.95 29.27 3.51
C LYS A 324 2.58 28.16 4.50
N VAL A 325 3.51 27.25 4.78
CA VAL A 325 3.34 26.23 5.83
C VAL A 325 3.22 26.89 7.21
N GLU A 326 4.04 27.90 7.50
CA GLU A 326 3.97 28.69 8.74
C GLU A 326 2.61 29.40 8.90
N GLU A 327 2.09 29.98 7.81
CA GLU A 327 0.77 30.59 7.78
C GLU A 327 -0.33 29.56 8.12
N ILE A 328 -0.31 28.38 7.48
CA ILE A 328 -1.25 27.30 7.75
C ILE A 328 -1.16 26.82 9.20
N ASN A 329 0.05 26.66 9.75
CA ASN A 329 0.25 26.29 11.15
C ASN A 329 -0.29 27.36 12.11
N THR A 330 -0.13 28.64 11.78
CA THR A 330 -0.72 29.74 12.54
C THR A 330 -2.25 29.66 12.56
N VAL A 331 -2.87 29.42 11.40
CA VAL A 331 -4.33 29.26 11.29
C VAL A 331 -4.81 28.00 12.01
N MET A 332 -4.06 26.89 11.94
CA MET A 332 -4.36 25.67 12.68
C MET A 332 -4.42 25.93 14.19
N ASN A 333 -3.46 26.67 14.74
CA ASN A 333 -3.45 27.03 16.16
C ASN A 333 -4.67 27.88 16.57
N GLN A 334 -5.14 28.77 15.68
CA GLN A 334 -6.34 29.57 15.92
C GLN A 334 -7.61 28.70 15.92
N VAL A 335 -7.72 27.75 14.99
CA VAL A 335 -8.82 26.77 14.95
C VAL A 335 -8.78 25.90 16.20
N ALA A 336 -7.60 25.37 16.55
CA ALA A 336 -7.38 24.53 17.71
C ALA A 336 -7.85 25.22 19.01
N THR A 337 -7.49 26.50 19.18
CA THR A 337 -7.94 27.32 20.30
C THR A 337 -9.47 27.48 20.32
N THR A 338 -10.07 27.80 19.17
CA THR A 338 -11.52 28.00 19.04
C THR A 338 -12.29 26.71 19.32
N GLU A 339 -11.77 25.58 18.85
CA GLU A 339 -12.39 24.28 18.99
C GLU A 339 -12.00 23.59 20.31
N ASN A 340 -11.14 24.17 21.15
CA ASN A 340 -10.62 23.53 22.36
C ASN A 340 -10.00 22.13 22.07
N VAL A 341 -9.11 22.09 21.09
CA VAL A 341 -8.35 20.90 20.67
C VAL A 341 -6.85 21.22 20.85
N PRO A 342 -6.04 20.37 21.49
CA PRO A 342 -4.60 20.58 21.59
C PRO A 342 -3.88 20.41 20.24
N VAL A 343 -2.81 21.19 20.05
CA VAL A 343 -1.83 21.01 18.98
C VAL A 343 -0.55 20.42 19.58
N GLU A 344 -0.18 19.22 19.14
CA GLU A 344 0.95 18.45 19.67
C GLU A 344 2.19 18.62 18.77
N SER A 345 2.93 19.70 18.99
CA SER A 345 4.15 20.02 18.22
C SER A 345 5.43 19.44 18.83
N SER A 346 5.47 19.22 20.15
CA SER A 346 6.69 18.89 20.89
C SER A 346 7.36 17.59 20.40
N GLY A 347 6.57 16.57 20.07
CA GLY A 347 7.06 15.28 19.62
C GLY A 347 7.64 15.29 18.19
N VAL A 348 7.19 16.21 17.34
CA VAL A 348 7.67 16.35 15.96
C VAL A 348 8.77 17.40 15.81
N GLN A 349 8.95 18.29 16.80
CA GLN A 349 10.00 19.31 16.80
C GLN A 349 11.42 18.78 16.47
N PRO A 350 11.85 17.58 16.92
CA PRO A 350 13.18 17.07 16.59
C PRO A 350 13.44 16.86 15.09
N LEU A 351 12.40 16.79 14.26
CA LEU A 351 12.51 16.73 12.79
C LEU A 351 13.11 18.01 12.20
N TYR A 352 12.98 19.13 12.91
CA TYR A 352 13.23 20.45 12.36
C TYR A 352 14.40 21.18 13.03
N GLU A 353 14.97 22.12 12.29
CA GLU A 353 15.82 23.19 12.80
C GLU A 353 15.27 24.52 12.24
N ASN A 354 14.81 25.42 13.11
CA ASN A 354 14.18 26.70 12.72
C ASN A 354 13.06 26.55 11.67
N ASN A 355 12.14 25.60 11.89
CA ASN A 355 11.03 25.30 10.98
C ASN A 355 11.47 24.88 9.56
N VAL A 356 12.63 24.24 9.46
CA VAL A 356 13.14 23.59 8.25
C VAL A 356 13.38 22.11 8.55
N LEU A 357 12.90 21.21 7.67
CA LEU A 357 13.19 19.78 7.78
C LEU A 357 14.69 19.53 7.65
N LYS A 358 15.25 18.74 8.57
CA LYS A 358 16.67 18.38 8.51
C LYS A 358 16.93 17.45 7.33
N ASP A 359 17.94 17.77 6.53
CA ASP A 359 18.30 17.00 5.33
C ASP A 359 18.58 15.52 5.60
N ASN A 360 19.10 15.19 6.80
CA ASN A 360 19.38 13.80 7.18
C ASN A 360 18.13 13.01 7.64
N LEU A 361 16.95 13.64 7.70
CA LEU A 361 15.68 13.02 8.11
C LEU A 361 14.66 12.94 6.97
N THR A 362 15.06 13.27 5.74
CA THR A 362 14.20 13.24 4.55
C THR A 362 14.76 12.34 3.46
N SER A 363 13.89 11.84 2.58
CA SER A 363 14.26 11.08 1.38
C SER A 363 14.33 11.93 0.11
N ASP A 364 13.56 13.02 0.05
CA ASP A 364 13.37 13.84 -1.16
C ASP A 364 13.26 15.35 -0.88
N GLY A 365 13.36 15.76 0.38
CA GLY A 365 13.17 17.13 0.84
C GLY A 365 11.78 17.42 1.43
N ASP A 366 10.80 16.53 1.26
CA ASP A 366 9.41 16.71 1.72
C ASP A 366 8.94 15.54 2.60
N HIS A 367 9.17 14.31 2.15
CA HIS A 367 8.85 13.08 2.88
C HIS A 367 9.96 12.70 3.85
N LEU A 368 9.58 12.03 4.94
CA LEU A 368 10.52 11.56 5.94
C LEU A 368 11.25 10.31 5.45
N ASN A 369 12.54 10.21 5.74
CA ASN A 369 13.23 8.93 5.60
C ASN A 369 12.96 8.02 6.82
N ALA A 370 13.55 6.83 6.84
CA ALA A 370 13.36 5.86 7.91
C ALA A 370 13.67 6.41 9.33
N GLU A 371 14.66 7.30 9.48
CA GLU A 371 14.97 7.91 10.78
C GLU A 371 13.96 8.99 11.16
N GLY A 372 13.52 9.81 10.20
CA GLY A 372 12.43 10.77 10.41
C GLY A 372 11.13 10.08 10.83
N ILE A 373 10.76 9.00 10.14
CA ILE A 373 9.58 8.18 10.45
C ILE A 373 9.64 7.61 11.87
N LYS A 374 10.82 7.20 12.38
CA LYS A 374 10.95 6.73 13.77
C LYS A 374 10.61 7.81 14.79
N ILE A 375 11.06 9.05 14.55
CA ILE A 375 10.77 10.21 15.40
C ILE A 375 9.26 10.49 15.38
N TYR A 376 8.69 10.61 14.19
CA TYR A 376 7.26 10.91 14.05
C TYR A 376 6.38 9.80 14.66
N ARG A 377 6.68 8.54 14.38
CA ARG A 377 5.97 7.40 14.96
C ARG A 377 6.01 7.43 16.48
N LYS A 378 7.16 7.77 17.07
CA LYS A 378 7.28 7.89 18.53
C LYS A 378 6.36 8.98 19.09
N ALA A 379 6.31 10.15 18.45
CA ALA A 379 5.42 11.24 18.86
C ALA A 379 3.95 10.78 18.88
N LEU A 380 3.50 10.09 17.84
CA LEU A 380 2.14 9.56 17.75
C LEU A 380 1.84 8.51 18.83
N LEU A 381 2.77 7.59 19.10
CA LEU A 381 2.61 6.57 20.15
C LEU A 381 2.52 7.20 21.55
N ASP A 382 3.24 8.28 21.80
CA ASP A 382 3.21 9.01 23.07
C ASP A 382 1.82 9.67 23.26
N ILE A 383 1.22 10.26 22.22
CA ILE A 383 -0.16 10.81 22.23
C ILE A 383 -1.20 9.70 22.47
N LEU A 384 -1.06 8.58 21.76
CA LEU A 384 -1.98 7.44 21.88
C LEU A 384 -1.86 6.75 23.25
N GLY A 385 -0.74 6.93 23.96
CA GLY A 385 -0.46 6.25 25.23
C GLY A 385 -0.05 4.79 25.04
N THR A 386 0.40 4.42 23.84
CA THR A 386 0.78 3.05 23.46
C THR A 386 2.30 2.82 23.47
N GLY A 387 3.09 3.87 23.77
CA GLY A 387 4.56 3.85 23.75
C GLY A 387 5.28 3.39 25.04
N SER A 388 4.56 3.14 26.14
CA SER A 388 5.16 2.68 27.40
C SER A 388 4.86 1.20 27.64
N PRO A 389 5.87 0.32 27.86
CA PRO A 389 5.59 -0.99 28.42
C PRO A 389 4.91 -0.77 29.78
N LYS A 390 3.77 -1.43 30.00
CA LYS A 390 3.19 -1.52 31.34
C LYS A 390 4.29 -2.07 32.25
N LYS A 391 4.81 -1.22 33.15
CA LYS A 391 5.54 -1.70 34.32
C LYS A 391 4.52 -2.46 35.14
N ASN A 392 4.50 -3.79 34.97
CA ASN A 392 3.92 -4.69 35.95
C ASN A 392 4.84 -4.75 37.17
#